data_AF-A0A258AQN9-F1
#
_entry.id   AF-A0A258AQN9-F1
#
_cell.length_a   1.000
_cell.length_b   1.000
_cell.length_c   1.000
_cell.angle_alpha   90.00
_cell.angle_beta   90.00
_cell.angle_gamma   90.00
#
_symmetry.space_group_name_H-M   'P 1'
#
loop_
_entity.id
_entity.type
_entity.pdbx_description
1 polymer ?
#
loop_
_entity_poly.entity_id
_entity_poly.type
_entity_poly.pdbx_seq_one_letter_code
_entity_poly.pdbx_strand_id
1 'polypeptide(L)' 'MKAAERRLILRLLEEIQRSWWNEDADYLTTDAAGRCLIVKAARPFLVTYWHDGPVDELRIVDLKRIRS' A
#
# COMPACT_ATOMS: atom_id res chain seq x y z
N MET A 1 0.49 -16.32 10.66
CA MET A 1 1.32 -15.12 10.57
C MET A 1 2.08 -14.96 11.88
N LYS A 2 3.42 -14.80 11.84
CA LYS A 2 4.25 -14.62 13.05
C LYS A 2 4.02 -13.22 13.64
N ALA A 3 4.29 -13.04 14.95
CA ALA A 3 4.10 -11.76 15.63
C ALA A 3 4.91 -10.60 15.00
N ALA A 4 6.11 -10.89 14.48
CA ALA A 4 6.93 -9.91 13.77
C ALA A 4 6.30 -9.47 12.43
N GLU A 5 5.74 -10.41 11.67
CA GLU A 5 5.06 -10.13 10.39
C GLU A 5 3.81 -9.27 10.62
N ARG A 6 3.05 -9.53 11.69
CA ARG A 6 1.89 -8.70 12.06
C ARG A 6 2.30 -7.26 12.35
N ARG A 7 3.37 -7.05 13.13
CA ARG A 7 3.88 -5.70 13.46
C ARG A 7 4.36 -4.96 12.22
N LEU A 8 5.01 -5.67 11.29
CA LEU A 8 5.45 -5.10 10.02
C LEU A 8 4.26 -4.60 9.20
N ILE A 9 3.20 -5.41 9.07
CA ILE A 9 2.00 -5.02 8.33
C ILE A 9 1.30 -3.82 8.98
N LEU A 10 1.14 -3.82 10.31
CA LEU A 10 0.51 -2.69 11.01
C LEU A 10 1.29 -1.39 10.79
N ARG A 11 2.62 -1.44 10.92
CA ARG A 11 3.49 -0.29 10.63
C ARG A 11 3.34 0.19 9.19
N LEU A 12 3.30 -0.73 8.23
CA LEU A 12 3.11 -0.38 6.82
C LEU A 12 1.76 0.31 6.58
N LEU A 13 0.69 -0.18 7.20
CA LEU A 13 -0.63 0.44 7.09
C LEU A 13 -0.65 1.84 7.70
N GLU A 14 -0.01 2.03 8.86
CA GLU A 14 0.16 3.36 9.48
C GLU A 14 0.97 4.31 8.59
N GLU A 15 2.03 3.83 7.93
CA GLU A 15 2.83 4.62 6.99
C GLU A 15 2.01 5.03 5.76
N ILE A 16 1.24 4.10 5.16
CA ILE A 16 0.36 4.38 4.02
C ILE A 16 -0.73 5.40 4.41
N GLN A 17 -1.31 5.27 5.60
CA GLN A 17 -2.33 6.21 6.08
C GLN A 17 -1.78 7.63 6.25
N ARG A 18 -0.53 7.77 6.73
CA ARG A 18 0.10 9.09 6.92
C ARG A 18 0.53 9.73 5.60
N SER A 19 0.97 8.93 4.64
CA SER A 19 1.46 9.39 3.36
C SER A 19 1.03 8.39 2.28
N TRP A 20 -0.16 8.64 1.72
CA TRP A 20 -0.68 7.81 0.64
C TRP A 20 0.22 7.92 -0.59
N TRP A 21 0.72 9.12 -0.88
CA TRP A 21 1.78 9.37 -1.85
C TRP A 21 3.10 8.92 -1.26
N ASN A 22 3.76 7.95 -1.90
CA ASN A 22 5.02 7.40 -1.44
C ASN A 22 6.05 7.51 -2.57
N GLU A 23 7.10 8.30 -2.35
CA GLU A 23 8.19 8.47 -3.33
C GLU A 23 8.90 7.14 -3.62
N ASP A 24 8.85 6.20 -2.68
CA ASP A 24 9.45 4.86 -2.79
C ASP A 24 8.45 3.79 -3.26
N ALA A 25 7.38 4.18 -3.97
CA ALA A 25 6.47 3.21 -4.58
C ALA A 25 7.19 2.40 -5.68
N ASP A 26 7.08 1.08 -5.64
CA ASP A 26 7.60 0.21 -6.71
C ASP A 26 6.81 0.38 -8.01
N TYR A 27 5.53 0.74 -7.90
CA TYR A 27 4.67 1.06 -9.03
C TYR A 27 3.58 2.04 -8.61
N LEU A 28 3.29 3.00 -9.50
CA LEU A 28 2.24 4.00 -9.32
C LEU A 28 1.57 4.30 -10.66
N THR A 29 0.24 4.32 -10.69
CA THR A 29 -0.52 4.84 -11.83
C THR A 29 -1.76 5.59 -11.34
N THR A 30 -2.17 6.60 -12.09
CA THR A 30 -3.36 7.40 -11.80
C THR A 30 -4.33 7.27 -12.97
N ASP A 31 -5.62 7.14 -12.68
CA ASP A 31 -6.65 7.12 -13.72
C ASP A 31 -7.23 8.53 -14.00
N ALA A 32 -8.11 8.62 -15.00
CA ALA A 32 -8.71 9.89 -15.40
C ALA A 32 -9.61 10.54 -14.32
N ALA A 33 -10.01 9.78 -13.29
CA ALA A 33 -10.79 10.27 -12.16
C ALA A 33 -9.89 10.77 -11.00
N GLY A 34 -8.57 10.74 -11.15
CA GLY A 34 -7.62 11.15 -10.11
C GLY A 34 -7.38 10.09 -9.04
N ARG A 35 -7.80 8.84 -9.28
CA ARG A 35 -7.57 7.74 -8.34
C ARG A 35 -6.21 7.12 -8.61
N CYS A 36 -5.45 6.87 -7.55
CA CYS A 36 -4.07 6.39 -7.63
C CYS A 36 -3.99 4.94 -7.16
N LEU A 37 -3.55 4.04 -8.05
CA LEU A 37 -3.16 2.67 -7.72
C LEU A 37 -1.67 2.64 -7.40
N ILE A 38 -1.32 2.11 -6.23
CA ILE A 38 0.06 2.08 -5.75
C ILE A 38 0.41 0.64 -5.31
N VAL A 39 1.61 0.21 -5.64
CA VAL A 39 2.20 -1.05 -5.18
C VAL A 39 3.48 -0.76 -4.43
N LYS A 40 3.59 -1.33 -3.22
CA LYS A 40 4.77 -1.17 -2.36
C LYS A 40 5.22 -2.52 -1.80
N ALA A 41 6.51 -2.81 -1.95
CA ALA A 41 7.17 -3.97 -1.39
C ALA A 41 7.71 -3.63 0.01
N ALA A 42 7.12 -4.27 1.02
CA ALA A 42 7.63 -4.28 2.39
C ALA A 42 7.98 -5.73 2.74
N ARG A 43 9.15 -6.19 2.27
CA ARG A 43 9.53 -7.61 2.30
C ARG A 43 9.34 -8.21 3.71
N PRO A 44 8.69 -9.38 3.83
CA PRO A 44 8.35 -10.33 2.77
C PRO A 44 6.96 -10.13 2.14
N PHE A 45 6.37 -8.93 2.23
CA PHE A 45 5.05 -8.64 1.68
C PHE A 45 5.11 -7.64 0.53
N LEU A 46 4.12 -7.76 -0.34
CA LEU A 46 3.76 -6.80 -1.37
C LEU A 46 2.36 -6.30 -1.01
N VAL A 47 2.16 -4.99 -0.95
CA VAL A 47 0.86 -4.39 -0.70
C VAL A 47 0.45 -3.58 -1.91
N THR A 48 -0.80 -3.75 -2.30
CA THR A 48 -1.44 -3.02 -3.38
C THR A 48 -2.62 -2.27 -2.79
N TYR A 49 -2.68 -0.96 -3.04
CA TYR A 49 -3.72 -0.11 -2.50
C TYR A 49 -4.12 0.97 -3.50
N TRP A 50 -5.35 1.46 -3.37
CA TRP A 50 -5.83 2.65 -4.07
C TRP A 50 -6.02 3.80 -3.09
N HIS A 51 -5.71 5.02 -3.54
CA HIS A 51 -6.16 6.25 -2.91
C HIS A 51 -7.09 6.99 -3.89
N ASP A 52 -8.31 7.27 -3.44
CA ASP A 52 -9.30 8.03 -4.19
C ASP A 52 -9.25 9.48 -3.74
N GLY A 53 -8.50 10.31 -4.47
CA GLY A 53 -8.28 11.72 -4.13
C GLY A 53 -9.58 12.52 -3.91
N PRO A 54 -10.59 12.43 -4.80
CA PRO A 54 -11.87 13.11 -4.65
C PRO A 54 -12.64 12.87 -3.34
N VAL A 55 -12.54 11.66 -2.76
CA VAL A 55 -13.26 11.29 -1.53
C VAL A 55 -12.35 10.97 -0.35
N ASP A 56 -11.04 11.23 -0.52
CA ASP A 56 -9.96 10.90 0.43
C ASP A 56 -10.06 9.48 1.00
N GLU A 57 -10.36 8.52 0.14
CA GLU A 57 -10.56 7.14 0.55
C GLU A 57 -9.33 6.29 0.25
N LEU A 58 -8.78 5.65 1.29
CA LEU A 58 -7.72 4.66 1.16
C LEU A 58 -8.31 3.24 1.21
N ARG A 59 -8.06 2.43 0.17
CA ARG A 59 -8.47 1.02 0.11
C ARG A 59 -7.28 0.11 -0.11
N ILE A 60 -7.07 -0.84 0.81
CA ILE A 60 -6.14 -1.94 0.58
C ILE A 60 -6.80 -2.94 -0.37
N VAL A 61 -6.19 -3.14 -1.54
CA VAL A 61 -6.70 -4.03 -2.59
C VAL A 61 -6.14 -5.45 -2.41
N ASP A 62 -4.85 -5.56 -2.14
CA ASP A 62 -4.19 -6.86 -1.92
C ASP A 62 -3.04 -6.74 -0.92
N LEU A 63 -2.82 -7.82 -0.18
CA LEU A 63 -1.65 -8.01 0.67
C LEU A 63 -1.11 -9.42 0.42
N LYS A 64 -0.04 -9.49 -0.36
CA LYS A 64 0.53 -10.76 -0.83
C LYS A 64 1.88 -11.01 -0.20
N ARG A 65 2.10 -12.24 0.26
CA ARG A 65 3.45 -12.68 0.67
C ARG A 65 4.28 -12.99 -0.56
N ILE A 66 5.45 -12.37 -0.67
CA ILE A 66 6.45 -12.65 -1.69
C ILE A 66 7.10 -14.00 -1.33
N ARG A 67 6.97 -14.98 -2.22
CA ARG A 67 7.73 -16.23 -2.12
C ARG A 67 9.06 -15.99 -2.84
N SER A 68 10.15 -16.17 -2.10
CA SER A 68 11.52 -16.28 -2.64
C SER A 68 11.66 -17.56 -3.46
#